data_AF-A0A0X8H1U2-F1
#
_entry.id   AF-A0A0X8H1U2-F1
#
_cell.length_a   1.000
_cell.length_b   1.000
_cell.length_c   1.000
_cell.angle_alpha   90.00
_cell.angle_beta   90.00
_cell.angle_gamma   90.00
#
_symmetry.space_group_name_H-M   'P 1'
#
loop_
_entity.id
_entity.type
_entity.pdbx_description
1 polymer ?
#
loop_
_entity_poly.entity_id
_entity_poly.type
_entity_poly.pdbx_seq_one_letter_code
_entity_poly.pdbx_strand_id
1 'polypeptide(L)'
;MYTLDETINKACELGVKKVKRSLKSQIVLSFIAGAMIAFGYMAYVRSVSLLGEGMGTVVGASVFPVGLIIILFAGGELITGNMTIVSIAYFNKRVTLGQCLKNWMIITFGNIIGALFVAFFFTYFLGNVSPEVVANIAHHKINASPMQIFVSGIGCNWFVGLSVWLFIMVKDTGAKMFAVWFPIMVFVLLGFQHSVANLYILGAAVLNTSVTLFDFVYNFVIVYLGNIVGGAFFVGFLYTYIRDKS
;
A
#
# COMPACT_ATOMS: atom_id res chain seq x y z
N MET A 1 0.16 12.88 -21.98
CA MET A 1 -0.66 12.21 -20.94
C MET A 1 -1.90 11.62 -21.62
N TYR A 2 -2.58 10.64 -21.03
CA TYR A 2 -3.92 10.22 -21.46
C TYR A 2 -4.97 11.20 -20.93
N THR A 3 -6.12 11.31 -21.62
CA THR A 3 -7.28 12.03 -21.09
C THR A 3 -7.90 11.28 -19.90
N LEU A 4 -8.86 11.90 -19.22
CA LEU A 4 -9.62 11.26 -18.15
C LEU A 4 -10.28 9.96 -18.65
N ASP A 5 -11.02 10.02 -19.74
CA ASP A 5 -11.75 8.87 -20.31
C ASP A 5 -10.81 7.73 -20.71
N GLU A 6 -9.72 8.05 -21.41
CA GLU A 6 -8.70 7.08 -21.79
C GLU A 6 -8.09 6.39 -20.55
N THR A 7 -7.86 7.16 -19.48
CA THR A 7 -7.33 6.64 -18.21
C THR A 7 -8.32 5.70 -17.53
N ILE A 8 -9.61 6.06 -17.48
CA ILE A 8 -10.66 5.21 -16.89
C ILE A 8 -10.79 3.89 -17.66
N ASN A 9 -10.79 3.95 -18.99
CA ASN A 9 -10.87 2.76 -19.83
C ASN A 9 -9.69 1.82 -19.60
N LYS A 10 -8.47 2.36 -19.53
CA LYS A 10 -7.26 1.58 -19.18
C LYS A 10 -7.31 1.00 -17.77
N ALA A 11 -7.76 1.79 -16.79
CA ALA A 11 -7.94 1.31 -15.41
C ALA A 11 -8.96 0.17 -15.35
N CYS A 12 -10.06 0.27 -16.11
CA CYS A 12 -11.05 -0.80 -16.22
C CYS A 12 -10.47 -2.08 -16.83
N GLU A 13 -9.73 -1.97 -17.93
CA GLU A 13 -9.06 -3.11 -18.57
C GLU A 13 -8.08 -3.79 -17.61
N LEU A 14 -7.29 -2.99 -16.87
CA LEU A 14 -6.38 -3.50 -15.84
C LEU A 14 -7.14 -4.18 -14.70
N GLY A 15 -8.24 -3.60 -14.22
CA GLY A 15 -9.08 -4.19 -13.18
C GLY A 15 -9.67 -5.54 -13.59
N VAL A 16 -10.21 -5.64 -14.81
CA VAL A 16 -10.70 -6.92 -15.38
C VAL A 16 -9.56 -7.92 -15.50
N LYS A 17 -8.39 -7.50 -15.99
CA LYS A 17 -7.20 -8.37 -16.12
C LYS A 17 -6.75 -8.92 -14.77
N LYS A 18 -6.73 -8.09 -13.72
CA LYS A 18 -6.37 -8.48 -12.35
C LYS A 18 -7.34 -9.51 -11.76
N VAL A 19 -8.64 -9.32 -11.98
CA VAL A 19 -9.68 -10.27 -11.53
C VAL A 19 -9.60 -11.61 -12.27
N LYS A 20 -9.32 -11.59 -13.58
CA LYS A 20 -9.26 -12.82 -14.42
C LYS A 20 -7.92 -13.57 -14.35
N ARG A 21 -6.90 -12.98 -13.73
CA ARG A 21 -5.58 -13.59 -13.56
C ARG A 21 -5.68 -14.88 -12.76
N SER A 22 -4.89 -15.90 -13.11
CA SER A 22 -4.91 -17.19 -12.41
C SER A 22 -4.55 -17.05 -10.93
N LEU A 23 -5.14 -17.89 -10.07
CA LEU A 23 -4.92 -17.87 -8.62
C LEU A 23 -3.42 -17.96 -8.27
N LYS A 24 -2.68 -18.85 -8.94
CA LYS A 24 -1.22 -18.99 -8.77
C LYS A 24 -0.50 -17.65 -9.02
N SER A 25 -0.84 -16.97 -10.10
CA SER A 25 -0.22 -15.68 -10.43
C SER A 25 -0.62 -14.60 -9.43
N GLN A 26 -1.88 -14.56 -8.99
CA GLN A 26 -2.35 -13.64 -7.96
C GLN A 26 -1.58 -13.81 -6.65
N ILE A 27 -1.42 -15.05 -6.18
CA ILE A 27 -0.69 -15.35 -4.93
C ILE A 27 0.79 -14.99 -5.04
N VAL A 28 1.47 -15.39 -6.12
CA VAL A 28 2.90 -15.11 -6.29
C VAL A 28 3.16 -13.60 -6.40
N LEU A 29 2.39 -12.90 -7.22
CA LEU A 29 2.59 -11.46 -7.42
C LEU A 29 2.18 -10.63 -6.19
N SER A 30 1.23 -11.13 -5.38
CA SER A 30 0.88 -10.47 -4.12
C SER A 30 1.87 -10.76 -3.00
N PHE A 31 2.45 -11.96 -2.95
CA PHE A 31 3.60 -12.22 -2.08
C PHE A 31 4.75 -11.26 -2.38
N ILE A 32 5.14 -11.15 -3.65
CA ILE A 32 6.21 -10.24 -4.08
C ILE A 32 5.87 -8.79 -3.71
N ALA A 33 4.64 -8.36 -3.95
CA ALA A 33 4.22 -6.99 -3.60
C ALA A 33 4.26 -6.72 -2.09
N GLY A 34 3.83 -7.67 -1.26
CA GLY A 34 3.94 -7.56 0.20
C GLY A 34 5.40 -7.42 0.65
N ALA A 35 6.27 -8.25 0.11
CA ALA A 35 7.70 -8.21 0.40
C ALA A 35 8.36 -6.89 -0.06
N MET A 36 8.03 -6.39 -1.25
CA MET A 36 8.60 -5.13 -1.75
C MET A 36 8.17 -3.90 -0.93
N ILE A 37 6.92 -3.86 -0.48
CA ILE A 37 6.48 -2.82 0.47
C ILE A 37 7.20 -2.94 1.81
N ALA A 38 7.40 -4.17 2.30
CA ALA A 38 8.13 -4.41 3.54
C ALA A 38 9.61 -4.00 3.43
N PHE A 39 10.30 -4.27 2.30
CA PHE A 39 11.66 -3.79 2.07
C PHE A 39 11.74 -2.26 1.99
N GLY A 40 10.77 -1.62 1.32
CA GLY A 40 10.67 -0.16 1.32
C GLY A 40 10.53 0.39 2.75
N TYR A 41 9.68 -0.22 3.57
CA TYR A 41 9.50 0.21 4.96
C TYR A 41 10.71 -0.12 5.84
N MET A 42 11.38 -1.25 5.61
CA MET A 42 12.64 -1.59 6.27
C MET A 42 13.71 -0.54 5.97
N ALA A 43 13.82 -0.07 4.73
CA ALA A 43 14.73 1.01 4.36
C ALA A 43 14.38 2.32 5.09
N TYR A 44 13.09 2.64 5.22
CA TYR A 44 12.63 3.75 6.05
C TYR A 44 13.09 3.60 7.52
N VAL A 45 12.82 2.46 8.15
CA VAL A 45 13.18 2.21 9.55
C VAL A 45 14.71 2.25 9.73
N ARG A 46 15.46 1.70 8.78
CA ARG A 46 16.92 1.75 8.79
C ARG A 46 17.43 3.19 8.66
N SER A 47 16.79 4.02 7.84
CA SER A 47 17.15 5.43 7.70
C SER A 47 16.94 6.19 9.01
N VAL A 48 15.80 6.00 9.68
CA VAL A 48 15.53 6.56 11.02
C VAL A 48 16.56 6.06 12.03
N SER A 49 16.92 4.78 11.99
CA SER A 49 17.94 4.20 12.88
C SER A 49 19.34 4.79 12.68
N LEU A 50 19.69 5.22 11.46
CA LEU A 50 21.03 5.72 11.14
C LEU A 50 21.14 7.25 11.32
N LEU A 51 20.06 7.98 11.06
CA LEU A 51 20.07 9.44 10.94
C LEU A 51 19.18 10.15 11.98
N GLY A 52 18.50 9.40 12.85
CA GLY A 52 17.54 9.94 13.82
C GLY A 52 16.18 10.31 13.20
N GLU A 53 15.23 10.70 14.05
CA GLU A 53 13.84 10.95 13.64
C GLU A 53 13.70 12.11 12.63
N GLY A 54 14.51 13.17 12.74
CA GLY A 54 14.45 14.30 11.81
C GLY A 54 14.85 13.91 10.39
N MET A 55 16.17 13.86 10.14
CA MET A 55 16.70 13.59 8.81
C MET A 55 16.38 12.16 8.32
N GLY A 56 16.35 11.18 9.21
CA GLY A 56 16.02 9.80 8.87
C GLY A 56 14.58 9.58 8.44
N THR A 57 13.62 10.36 8.94
CA THR A 57 12.24 10.34 8.41
C THR A 57 12.20 10.88 7.00
N VAL A 58 12.89 11.99 6.72
CA VAL A 58 12.90 12.60 5.37
C VAL A 58 13.58 11.68 4.35
N VAL A 59 14.75 11.14 4.69
CA VAL A 59 15.49 10.21 3.82
C VAL A 59 14.74 8.88 3.70
N GLY A 60 14.22 8.35 4.79
CA GLY A 60 13.42 7.13 4.76
C GLY A 60 12.18 7.27 3.88
N ALA A 61 11.46 8.39 4.00
CA ALA A 61 10.26 8.66 3.22
C ALA A 61 10.56 8.84 1.73
N SER A 62 11.75 9.33 1.37
CA SER A 62 12.15 9.46 -0.03
C SER A 62 12.55 8.12 -0.65
N VAL A 63 13.03 7.15 0.14
CA VAL A 63 13.42 5.81 -0.35
C VAL A 63 12.24 4.83 -0.35
N PHE A 64 11.29 4.97 0.58
CA PHE A 64 10.10 4.10 0.69
C PHE A 64 9.34 3.85 -0.64
N PRO A 65 9.13 4.85 -1.53
CA PRO A 65 8.39 4.67 -2.79
C PRO A 65 8.98 3.64 -3.76
N VAL A 66 10.27 3.30 -3.64
CA VAL A 66 10.94 2.31 -4.49
C VAL A 66 10.18 0.98 -4.53
N GLY A 67 9.62 0.55 -3.40
CA GLY A 67 8.83 -0.68 -3.33
C GLY A 67 7.61 -0.65 -4.27
N LEU A 68 6.84 0.45 -4.27
CA LEU A 68 5.67 0.58 -5.15
C LEU A 68 6.05 0.76 -6.62
N ILE A 69 7.13 1.49 -6.90
CA ILE A 69 7.64 1.66 -8.26
C ILE A 69 7.96 0.28 -8.87
N ILE A 70 8.71 -0.56 -8.16
CA ILE A 70 9.03 -1.92 -8.61
C ILE A 70 7.77 -2.74 -8.86
N ILE A 71 6.80 -2.70 -7.94
CA ILE A 71 5.53 -3.43 -8.08
C ILE A 71 4.78 -3.02 -9.35
N LEU A 72 4.68 -1.71 -9.62
CA LEU A 72 3.92 -1.20 -10.76
C LEU A 72 4.59 -1.54 -12.09
N PHE A 73 5.92 -1.45 -12.18
CA PHE A 73 6.65 -1.85 -13.38
C PHE A 73 6.69 -3.37 -13.59
N ALA A 74 6.80 -4.16 -12.52
CA ALA A 74 6.79 -5.62 -12.58
C ALA A 74 5.38 -6.23 -12.77
N GLY A 75 4.32 -5.41 -12.75
CA GLY A 75 2.94 -5.86 -12.91
C GLY A 75 2.38 -6.63 -11.70
N GLY A 76 2.88 -6.32 -10.51
CA GLY A 76 2.54 -6.95 -9.23
C GLY A 76 1.12 -6.68 -8.74
N GLU A 77 0.75 -7.35 -7.64
CA GLU A 77 -0.58 -7.28 -7.04
C GLU A 77 -0.49 -6.73 -5.61
N LEU A 78 -0.64 -5.42 -5.46
CA LEU A 78 -0.73 -4.77 -4.15
C LEU A 78 -2.18 -4.44 -3.83
N ILE A 79 -2.66 -4.83 -2.65
CA ILE A 79 -4.07 -4.65 -2.28
C ILE A 79 -4.49 -3.17 -2.33
N THR A 80 -3.70 -2.27 -1.77
CA THR A 80 -4.05 -0.85 -1.67
C THR A 80 -4.21 -0.21 -3.06
N GLY A 81 -3.38 -0.59 -4.03
CA GLY A 81 -3.58 -0.23 -5.44
C GLY A 81 -4.79 -0.91 -6.09
N ASN A 82 -5.05 -2.18 -5.77
CA ASN A 82 -6.21 -2.92 -6.29
C ASN A 82 -7.55 -2.41 -5.72
N MET A 83 -7.56 -1.86 -4.51
CA MET A 83 -8.71 -1.14 -3.95
C MET A 83 -9.12 0.04 -4.82
N THR A 84 -8.18 0.64 -5.56
CA THR A 84 -8.49 1.68 -6.55
C THR A 84 -8.89 1.05 -7.89
N ILE A 85 -8.00 0.26 -8.49
CA ILE A 85 -8.15 -0.18 -9.89
C ILE A 85 -9.31 -1.15 -10.10
N VAL A 86 -9.51 -2.10 -9.19
CA VAL A 86 -10.61 -3.06 -9.31
C VAL A 86 -11.94 -2.39 -8.97
N SER A 87 -11.95 -1.41 -8.07
CA SER A 87 -13.13 -0.58 -7.81
C SER A 87 -13.53 0.27 -9.01
N ILE A 88 -12.59 0.87 -9.74
CA ILE A 88 -12.90 1.58 -11.00
C ILE A 88 -13.62 0.63 -11.95
N ALA A 89 -13.08 -0.58 -12.16
CA ALA A 89 -13.73 -1.58 -13.01
C ALA A 89 -15.13 -1.98 -12.49
N TYR A 90 -15.33 -2.06 -11.17
CA TYR A 90 -16.61 -2.35 -10.55
C TYR A 90 -17.64 -1.23 -10.76
N PHE A 91 -17.30 0.03 -10.47
CA PHE A 91 -18.20 1.17 -10.67
C PHE A 91 -18.57 1.37 -12.15
N ASN A 92 -17.67 0.97 -13.04
CA ASN A 92 -17.90 0.94 -14.49
C ASN A 92 -18.64 -0.32 -14.98
N LYS A 93 -19.16 -1.16 -14.08
CA LYS A 93 -19.90 -2.39 -14.39
C LYS A 93 -19.12 -3.40 -15.25
N ARG A 94 -17.78 -3.38 -15.17
CA ARG A 94 -16.88 -4.30 -15.91
C ARG A 94 -16.56 -5.57 -15.13
N VAL A 95 -16.73 -5.55 -13.80
CA VAL A 95 -16.62 -6.70 -12.90
C VAL A 95 -17.73 -6.65 -11.85
N THR A 96 -18.06 -7.80 -11.26
CA THR A 96 -19.07 -7.87 -10.18
C THR A 96 -18.46 -7.49 -8.82
N LEU A 97 -19.31 -7.12 -7.85
CA LEU A 97 -18.85 -6.87 -6.48
C LEU A 97 -18.17 -8.11 -5.88
N GLY A 98 -18.73 -9.31 -6.11
CA GLY A 98 -18.13 -10.56 -5.63
C GLY A 98 -16.74 -10.82 -6.23
N GLN A 99 -16.52 -10.49 -7.50
CA GLN A 99 -15.19 -10.54 -8.13
C GLN A 99 -14.21 -9.54 -7.51
N CYS A 100 -14.67 -8.32 -7.22
CA CYS A 100 -13.87 -7.29 -6.56
C CYS A 100 -13.42 -7.75 -5.16
N LEU A 101 -14.36 -8.19 -4.32
CA LEU A 101 -14.08 -8.66 -2.96
C LEU A 101 -13.18 -9.91 -2.96
N LYS A 102 -13.43 -10.86 -3.88
CA LYS A 102 -12.57 -12.04 -4.04
C LYS A 102 -11.14 -11.66 -4.37
N ASN A 103 -10.94 -10.73 -5.32
CA ASN A 103 -9.59 -10.25 -5.64
C ASN A 103 -8.93 -9.64 -4.40
N TRP A 104 -9.65 -8.75 -3.69
CA TRP A 104 -9.11 -8.11 -2.50
C TRP A 104 -8.67 -9.11 -1.44
N MET A 105 -9.49 -10.10 -1.12
CA MET A 105 -9.12 -11.13 -0.13
C MET A 105 -7.87 -11.93 -0.53
N ILE A 106 -7.79 -12.38 -1.80
CA ILE A 106 -6.64 -13.15 -2.29
C ILE A 106 -5.36 -12.33 -2.24
N ILE A 107 -5.40 -11.08 -2.72
CA ILE A 107 -4.23 -10.22 -2.78
C ILE A 107 -3.78 -9.81 -1.37
N THR A 108 -4.71 -9.51 -0.47
CA THR A 108 -4.40 -9.22 0.94
C THR A 108 -3.68 -10.39 1.60
N PHE A 109 -4.15 -11.62 1.38
CA PHE A 109 -3.50 -12.80 1.94
C PHE A 109 -2.05 -12.95 1.48
N GLY A 110 -1.78 -12.82 0.18
CA GLY A 110 -0.40 -12.87 -0.31
C GLY A 110 0.45 -11.70 0.18
N ASN A 111 -0.10 -10.49 0.28
CA ASN A 111 0.60 -9.34 0.83
C ASN A 111 0.98 -9.55 2.32
N ILE A 112 0.10 -10.17 3.12
CA ILE A 112 0.39 -10.57 4.51
C ILE A 112 1.58 -11.51 4.56
N ILE A 113 1.56 -12.60 3.79
CA ILE A 113 2.66 -13.56 3.79
C ILE A 113 3.97 -12.89 3.37
N GLY A 114 3.95 -12.08 2.32
CA GLY A 114 5.14 -11.37 1.83
C GLY A 114 5.73 -10.39 2.85
N ALA A 115 4.88 -9.60 3.51
CA ALA A 115 5.34 -8.63 4.50
C ALA A 115 5.88 -9.30 5.77
N LEU A 116 5.20 -10.34 6.27
CA LEU A 116 5.64 -11.12 7.43
C LEU A 116 6.90 -11.93 7.15
N PHE A 117 7.07 -12.44 5.92
CA PHE A 117 8.31 -13.08 5.49
C PHE A 117 9.51 -12.12 5.65
N VAL A 118 9.36 -10.86 5.21
CA VAL A 118 10.43 -9.86 5.36
C VAL A 118 10.66 -9.49 6.82
N ALA A 119 9.60 -9.33 7.62
CA ALA A 119 9.71 -9.08 9.05
C ALA A 119 10.48 -10.19 9.77
N PHE A 120 10.16 -11.46 9.49
CA PHE A 120 10.80 -12.61 10.12
C PHE A 120 12.25 -12.77 9.67
N PHE A 121 12.51 -12.91 8.37
CA PHE A 121 13.86 -13.27 7.90
C PHE A 121 14.84 -12.10 7.99
N PHE A 122 14.42 -10.88 7.64
CA PHE A 122 15.36 -9.78 7.48
C PHE A 122 15.42 -8.84 8.68
N THR A 123 14.38 -8.82 9.53
CA THR A 123 14.42 -8.01 10.77
C THR A 123 14.72 -8.89 11.97
N TYR A 124 13.92 -9.93 12.23
CA TYR A 124 14.12 -10.80 13.40
C TYR A 124 15.36 -11.70 13.26
N PHE A 125 15.46 -12.47 12.17
CA PHE A 125 16.54 -13.46 12.02
C PHE A 125 17.90 -12.83 11.69
N LEU A 126 17.96 -11.88 10.74
CA LEU A 126 19.21 -11.19 10.39
C LEU A 126 19.57 -10.01 11.30
N GLY A 127 18.61 -9.46 12.06
CA GLY A 127 18.89 -8.32 12.97
C GLY A 127 19.25 -7.00 12.26
N ASN A 128 18.86 -6.81 11.00
CA ASN A 128 19.28 -5.64 10.20
C ASN A 128 18.78 -4.28 10.75
N VAL A 129 17.82 -4.30 11.67
CA VAL A 129 17.19 -3.12 12.25
C VAL A 129 17.10 -3.28 13.77
N SER A 130 17.37 -2.20 14.51
CA SER A 130 17.30 -2.20 15.97
C SER A 130 15.86 -2.46 16.48
N PRO A 131 15.66 -3.39 17.43
CA PRO A 131 14.38 -3.60 18.10
C PRO A 131 13.79 -2.34 18.73
N GLU A 132 14.62 -1.42 19.22
CA GLU A 132 14.19 -0.16 19.86
C GLU A 132 13.50 0.76 18.84
N VAL A 133 14.10 0.91 17.66
CA VAL A 133 13.53 1.74 16.59
C VAL A 133 12.22 1.13 16.08
N VAL A 134 12.18 -0.20 15.96
CA VAL A 134 10.94 -0.93 15.63
C VAL A 134 9.85 -0.68 16.68
N ALA A 135 10.19 -0.78 17.98
CA ALA A 135 9.26 -0.55 19.08
C ALA A 135 8.71 0.87 19.06
N ASN A 136 9.56 1.89 18.90
CA ASN A 136 9.16 3.30 18.89
C ASN A 136 8.16 3.60 17.77
N ILE A 137 8.44 3.13 16.55
CA ILE A 137 7.55 3.33 15.39
C ILE A 137 6.25 2.54 15.57
N ALA A 138 6.31 1.31 16.08
CA ALA A 138 5.12 0.48 16.28
C ALA A 138 4.20 1.06 17.36
N HIS A 139 4.74 1.49 18.50
CA HIS A 139 4.00 2.13 19.59
C HIS A 139 3.32 3.41 19.14
N HIS A 140 4.00 4.24 18.34
CA HIS A 140 3.38 5.45 17.78
C HIS A 140 2.14 5.14 16.92
N LYS A 141 2.10 3.98 16.25
CA LYS A 141 0.96 3.57 15.41
C LYS A 141 -0.21 3.00 16.21
N ILE A 142 0.06 2.18 17.22
CA ILE A 142 -0.97 1.49 18.01
C ILE A 142 -1.54 2.36 19.13
N ASN A 143 -0.80 3.36 19.60
CA ASN A 143 -1.27 4.31 20.62
C ASN A 143 -2.18 5.42 20.06
N ALA A 144 -2.31 5.52 18.73
CA ALA A 144 -3.27 6.43 18.11
C ALA A 144 -4.71 5.98 18.37
N SER A 145 -5.64 6.94 18.51
CA SER A 145 -7.04 6.61 18.70
C SER A 145 -7.63 5.90 17.46
N PRO A 146 -8.73 5.13 17.61
CA PRO A 146 -9.30 4.37 16.50
C PRO A 146 -9.66 5.25 15.31
N MET A 147 -10.19 6.45 15.58
CA MET A 147 -10.54 7.43 14.54
C MET A 147 -9.29 8.00 13.85
N GLN A 148 -8.21 8.25 14.60
CA GLN A 148 -6.93 8.67 14.01
C GLN A 148 -6.36 7.58 13.10
N ILE A 149 -6.37 6.32 13.53
CA ILE A 149 -5.92 5.18 12.72
C ILE A 149 -6.74 5.07 11.43
N PHE A 150 -8.07 5.18 11.53
CA PHE A 150 -8.98 5.09 10.39
C PHE A 150 -8.77 6.22 9.38
N VAL A 151 -8.80 7.48 9.82
CA VAL A 151 -8.63 8.66 8.96
C VAL A 151 -7.25 8.69 8.33
N SER A 152 -6.21 8.31 9.09
CA SER A 152 -4.85 8.14 8.58
C SER A 152 -4.79 7.07 7.47
N GLY A 153 -5.54 5.98 7.62
CA GLY A 153 -5.75 4.98 6.58
C GLY A 153 -6.42 5.53 5.32
N ILE A 154 -7.41 6.41 5.45
CA ILE A 154 -8.05 7.08 4.31
C ILE A 154 -7.03 7.92 3.55
N GLY A 155 -6.32 8.80 4.25
CA GLY A 155 -5.31 9.68 3.67
C GLY A 155 -4.21 8.89 2.96
N CYS A 156 -3.74 7.80 3.59
CA CYS A 156 -2.74 6.92 2.99
C CYS A 156 -3.19 6.38 1.62
N ASN A 157 -4.34 5.71 1.57
CA ASN A 157 -4.74 5.05 0.32
C ASN A 157 -5.35 6.00 -0.71
N TRP A 158 -5.69 7.23 -0.31
CA TRP A 158 -5.95 8.29 -1.28
C TRP A 158 -4.67 8.61 -2.06
N PHE A 159 -3.55 8.83 -1.37
CA PHE A 159 -2.26 9.06 -2.03
C PHE A 159 -1.77 7.83 -2.83
N VAL A 160 -1.89 6.62 -2.28
CA VAL A 160 -1.52 5.39 -3.01
C VAL A 160 -2.40 5.20 -4.25
N GLY A 161 -3.72 5.39 -4.12
CA GLY A 161 -4.66 5.32 -5.25
C GLY A 161 -4.34 6.35 -6.32
N LEU A 162 -4.03 7.59 -5.93
CA LEU A 162 -3.59 8.65 -6.84
C LEU A 162 -2.28 8.31 -7.55
N SER A 163 -1.31 7.72 -6.86
CA SER A 163 -0.05 7.27 -7.48
C SER A 163 -0.31 6.23 -8.58
N VAL A 164 -1.19 5.26 -8.32
CA VAL A 164 -1.55 4.23 -9.31
C VAL A 164 -2.34 4.84 -10.48
N TRP A 165 -3.25 5.76 -10.18
CA TRP A 165 -4.01 6.50 -11.18
C TRP A 165 -3.10 7.32 -12.12
N LEU A 166 -2.21 8.13 -11.54
CA LEU A 166 -1.25 8.94 -12.29
C LEU A 166 -0.30 8.06 -13.11
N PHE A 167 0.17 6.94 -12.55
CA PHE A 167 0.99 5.96 -13.26
C PHE A 167 0.31 5.41 -14.53
N ILE A 168 -1.01 5.22 -14.51
CA ILE A 168 -1.78 4.81 -15.70
C ILE A 168 -1.92 5.97 -16.69
N MET A 169 -2.16 7.17 -16.17
CA MET A 169 -2.46 8.38 -16.94
C MET A 169 -1.23 8.92 -17.70
N VAL A 170 -0.02 8.78 -17.17
CA VAL A 170 1.21 9.22 -17.85
C VAL A 170 1.79 8.14 -18.79
N LYS A 171 2.36 8.57 -19.93
CA LYS A 171 2.93 7.67 -20.95
C LYS A 171 4.43 7.41 -20.74
N ASP A 172 5.17 8.46 -20.41
CA ASP A 172 6.62 8.43 -20.22
C ASP A 172 7.04 7.66 -18.96
N THR A 173 8.12 6.87 -19.07
CA THR A 173 8.61 6.01 -17.98
C THR A 173 9.20 6.81 -16.82
N GLY A 174 9.95 7.88 -17.10
CA GLY A 174 10.51 8.75 -16.06
C GLY A 174 9.40 9.48 -15.30
N ALA A 175 8.43 10.05 -16.03
CA ALA A 175 7.25 10.68 -15.44
C ALA A 175 6.44 9.72 -14.57
N LYS A 176 6.32 8.43 -14.96
CA LYS A 176 5.68 7.39 -14.14
C LYS A 176 6.38 7.18 -12.80
N MET A 177 7.71 7.18 -12.79
CA MET A 177 8.47 7.06 -11.56
C MET A 177 8.16 8.24 -10.61
N PHE A 178 8.21 9.48 -11.10
CA PHE A 178 7.91 10.66 -10.28
C PHE A 178 6.45 10.75 -9.84
N ALA A 179 5.51 10.36 -10.72
CA ALA A 179 4.09 10.28 -10.41
C ALA A 179 3.76 9.31 -9.28
N VAL A 180 4.61 8.29 -9.08
CA VAL A 180 4.50 7.36 -7.95
C VAL A 180 5.33 7.85 -6.77
N TRP A 181 6.53 8.38 -7.00
CA TRP A 181 7.46 8.75 -5.94
C TRP A 181 6.89 9.80 -5.01
N PHE A 182 6.51 10.97 -5.55
CA PHE A 182 6.17 12.12 -4.71
C PHE A 182 4.92 11.89 -3.84
N PRO A 183 3.79 11.37 -4.37
CA PRO A 183 2.62 11.18 -3.52
C PRO A 183 2.86 10.13 -2.41
N ILE A 184 3.68 9.11 -2.70
CA ILE A 184 4.05 8.08 -1.71
C ILE A 184 4.97 8.65 -0.64
N MET A 185 5.99 9.43 -1.03
CA MET A 185 6.86 10.13 -0.09
C MET A 185 6.05 11.05 0.83
N VAL A 186 5.08 11.80 0.29
CA VAL A 186 4.24 12.72 1.06
C VAL A 186 3.42 11.99 2.12
N PHE A 187 2.73 10.89 1.80
CA PHE A 187 1.92 10.22 2.84
C PHE A 187 2.79 9.65 3.96
N VAL A 188 4.01 9.20 3.64
CA VAL A 188 4.96 8.68 4.65
C VAL A 188 5.44 9.82 5.55
N LEU A 189 5.79 10.97 4.98
CA LEU A 189 6.15 12.18 5.73
C LEU A 189 5.01 12.67 6.64
N LEU A 190 3.77 12.55 6.18
CA LEU A 190 2.57 12.90 6.96
C LEU A 190 2.22 11.87 8.04
N GLY A 191 2.97 10.75 8.14
CA GLY A 191 2.73 9.71 9.13
C GLY A 191 1.45 8.90 8.87
N PHE A 192 0.96 8.86 7.63
CA PHE A 192 -0.25 8.11 7.31
C PHE A 192 -0.05 6.59 7.40
N GLN A 193 -1.09 5.87 7.81
CA GLN A 193 -1.01 4.43 8.06
C GLN A 193 -1.38 3.62 6.81
N HIS A 194 -0.43 2.79 6.36
CA HIS A 194 -0.59 1.90 5.21
C HIS A 194 -0.71 0.46 5.69
N SER A 195 -1.84 -0.20 5.39
CA SER A 195 -2.13 -1.55 5.91
C SER A 195 -1.00 -2.54 5.63
N VAL A 196 -0.47 -2.59 4.40
CA VAL A 196 0.61 -3.54 4.04
C VAL A 196 1.97 -3.16 4.65
N ALA A 197 2.26 -1.87 4.85
CA ALA A 197 3.50 -1.48 5.52
C ALA A 197 3.41 -1.79 7.03
N ASN A 198 2.22 -1.62 7.61
CA ASN A 198 1.92 -1.97 8.99
C ASN A 198 2.07 -3.47 9.26
N LEU A 199 1.75 -4.35 8.28
CA LEU A 199 2.02 -5.79 8.39
C LEU A 199 3.51 -6.08 8.66
N TYR A 200 4.41 -5.34 8.02
CA TYR A 200 5.85 -5.50 8.28
C TYR A 200 6.26 -4.95 9.65
N ILE A 201 5.99 -3.68 9.94
CA ILE A 201 6.52 -3.05 11.16
C ILE A 201 5.89 -3.63 12.43
N LEU A 202 4.58 -3.88 12.43
CA LEU A 202 3.92 -4.51 13.56
C LEU A 202 4.27 -6.00 13.64
N GLY A 203 4.44 -6.68 12.50
CA GLY A 203 4.90 -8.07 12.48
C GLY A 203 6.30 -8.21 13.08
N ALA A 204 7.22 -7.29 12.74
CA ALA A 204 8.54 -7.23 13.34
C ALA A 204 8.48 -6.87 14.84
N ALA A 205 7.58 -5.97 15.22
CA ALA A 205 7.39 -5.57 16.62
C ALA A 205 6.86 -6.73 17.49
N VAL A 206 5.90 -7.51 17.00
CA VAL A 206 5.40 -8.70 17.70
C VAL A 206 6.51 -9.72 17.97
N LEU A 207 7.50 -9.82 17.08
CA LEU A 207 8.62 -10.75 17.22
C LEU A 207 9.75 -10.24 18.14
N ASN A 208 9.91 -8.92 18.28
CA ASN A 208 11.10 -8.32 18.90
C ASN A 208 10.81 -7.39 20.09
N THR A 209 9.54 -7.14 20.42
CA THR A 209 9.13 -6.08 21.36
C THR A 209 7.92 -6.50 22.20
N SER A 210 7.33 -5.56 22.95
CA SER A 210 6.13 -5.78 23.77
C SER A 210 4.79 -5.66 23.02
N VAL A 211 4.80 -5.36 21.71
CA VAL A 211 3.56 -5.26 20.91
C VAL A 211 2.89 -6.62 20.80
N THR A 212 1.59 -6.69 21.11
CA THR A 212 0.86 -7.96 21.10
C THR A 212 0.30 -8.29 19.72
N LEU A 213 -0.04 -9.56 19.50
CA LEU A 213 -0.77 -9.98 18.30
C LEU A 213 -2.14 -9.30 18.19
N PHE A 214 -2.77 -8.98 19.33
CA PHE A 214 -4.03 -8.24 19.34
C PHE A 214 -3.85 -6.82 18.79
N ASP A 215 -2.82 -6.09 19.26
CA ASP A 215 -2.51 -4.73 18.77
C ASP A 215 -2.25 -4.74 17.26
N PHE A 216 -1.51 -5.74 16.78
CA PHE A 216 -1.25 -5.97 15.36
C PHE A 216 -2.55 -6.10 14.56
N VAL A 217 -3.43 -7.03 14.96
CA VAL A 217 -4.67 -7.32 14.21
C VAL A 217 -5.62 -6.14 14.28
N TYR A 218 -5.76 -5.53 15.47
CA TYR A 218 -6.63 -4.39 15.71
C TYR A 218 -6.24 -3.20 14.81
N ASN A 219 -4.95 -2.83 14.82
CA ASN A 219 -4.45 -1.77 13.95
C ASN A 219 -4.64 -2.11 12.47
N PHE A 220 -4.25 -3.32 12.04
CA PHE A 220 -4.36 -3.73 10.64
C PHE A 220 -5.79 -3.59 10.12
N VAL A 221 -6.79 -4.08 10.86
CA VAL A 221 -8.20 -4.03 10.44
C VAL A 221 -8.68 -2.59 10.26
N ILE A 222 -8.42 -1.70 11.23
CA ILE A 222 -8.88 -0.31 11.16
C ILE A 222 -8.19 0.44 10.01
N VAL A 223 -6.88 0.28 9.86
CA VAL A 223 -6.14 0.87 8.73
C VAL A 223 -6.63 0.32 7.40
N TYR A 224 -6.91 -0.98 7.32
CA TYR A 224 -7.41 -1.62 6.10
C TYR A 224 -8.76 -1.06 5.68
N LEU A 225 -9.69 -0.85 6.63
CA LEU A 225 -10.98 -0.20 6.35
C LEU A 225 -10.80 1.25 5.87
N GLY A 226 -9.92 2.01 6.53
CA GLY A 226 -9.57 3.36 6.07
C GLY A 226 -8.98 3.34 4.66
N ASN A 227 -8.07 2.40 4.38
CA ASN A 227 -7.48 2.23 3.05
C ASN A 227 -8.56 1.89 1.99
N ILE A 228 -9.56 1.06 2.29
CA ILE A 228 -10.67 0.81 1.35
C ILE A 228 -11.33 2.12 0.95
N VAL A 229 -11.69 2.96 1.93
CA VAL A 229 -12.33 4.25 1.66
C VAL A 229 -11.40 5.17 0.85
N GLY A 230 -10.12 5.27 1.21
CA GLY A 230 -9.16 6.09 0.47
C GLY A 230 -8.99 5.69 -1.01
N GLY A 231 -8.87 4.39 -1.29
CA GLY A 231 -8.66 3.91 -2.67
C GLY A 231 -9.95 3.78 -3.46
N ALA A 232 -10.94 3.08 -2.91
CA ALA A 232 -12.18 2.76 -3.61
C ALA A 232 -13.08 3.98 -3.74
N PHE A 233 -13.27 4.78 -2.69
CA PHE A 233 -14.17 5.93 -2.74
C PHE A 233 -13.47 7.17 -3.33
N PHE A 234 -12.42 7.67 -2.68
CA PHE A 234 -11.82 8.96 -3.08
C PHE A 234 -11.14 8.94 -4.45
N VAL A 235 -10.64 7.78 -4.90
CA VAL A 235 -10.06 7.65 -6.24
C VAL A 235 -11.01 6.88 -7.16
N GLY A 236 -11.38 5.66 -6.79
CA GLY A 236 -12.17 4.80 -7.67
C GLY A 236 -13.54 5.37 -8.06
N PHE A 237 -14.33 5.80 -7.07
CA PHE A 237 -15.67 6.33 -7.28
C PHE A 237 -15.64 7.75 -7.82
N LEU A 238 -14.93 8.69 -7.18
CA LEU A 238 -14.97 10.11 -7.56
C LEU A 238 -14.51 10.37 -9.02
N TYR A 239 -13.44 9.72 -9.47
CA TYR A 239 -12.98 9.85 -10.87
C TYR A 239 -13.94 9.17 -11.86
N THR A 240 -14.61 8.09 -11.47
CA THR A 240 -15.64 7.46 -12.32
C THR A 240 -16.88 8.34 -12.42
N TYR A 241 -17.31 8.92 -11.29
CA TYR A 241 -18.51 9.74 -11.21
C TYR A 241 -18.44 11.01 -12.07
N ILE A 242 -17.28 11.67 -12.12
CA ILE A 242 -17.14 12.90 -12.89
C ILE A 242 -17.16 12.65 -14.40
N ARG A 243 -16.73 11.46 -14.86
CA ARG A 243 -16.79 11.07 -16.27
C ARG A 243 -18.23 10.92 -16.77
N ASP A 244 -19.11 10.36 -15.95
CA ASP A 244 -20.51 10.16 -16.36
C ASP A 244 -21.27 11.50 -16.53
N LYS A 245 -20.64 12.64 -16.19
CA LYS A 245 -21.17 14.00 -16.35
C LYS A 245 -20.50 14.82 -17.46
N SER A 246 -19.44 14.32 -18.09
CA SER A 246 -18.73 14.96 -19.21
C SER A 246 -19.17 14.37 -20.55
#